data_AF-A0AAN5L9A5-F1
#
_entry.id   AF-A0AAN5L9A5-F1
#
_cell.length_a   1.000
_cell.length_b   1.000
_cell.length_c   1.000
_cell.angle_alpha   90.00
_cell.angle_beta   90.00
_cell.angle_gamma   90.00
#
_symmetry.space_group_name_H-M   'P 1'
#
loop_
_entity.id
_entity.type
_entity.pdbx_description
1 polymer ?
#
loop_
_entity_poly.entity_id
_entity_poly.type
_entity_poly.pdbx_seq_one_letter_code
_entity_poly.pdbx_strand_id
1 'polypeptide(L)'
;MDNVEKLKLINWKELIVNKHTWIESRLVNHPSDTHAKIVSRIFTIPFSGVIQEHHHLVESMADAIEHYVFDKETLDKMKAEGVVPFRKAAQFFGDTNPVKDGKYGELLLYILSEAILSTPMVSHKITSLSNLNDQVKGGDGVFFGVYRDNLSILIGESKIYKSFSGALESAFDSLDRFTKSYTSGALGHELFMARTNISN
;
A
#
# COMPACT_ATOMS: atom_id res chain seq x y z
N MET A 1 -29.93 -7.93 -5.56
CA MET A 1 -29.39 -9.31 -5.68
C MET A 1 -27.94 -9.20 -6.05
N ASP A 2 -27.10 -9.32 -5.03
CA ASP A 2 -26.31 -8.18 -4.60
C ASP A 2 -24.88 -8.20 -5.11
N ASN A 3 -24.45 -7.06 -5.63
CA ASN A 3 -23.08 -6.78 -6.01
C ASN A 3 -22.04 -7.19 -4.95
N VAL A 4 -22.43 -7.24 -3.67
CA VAL A 4 -21.57 -7.69 -2.56
C VAL A 4 -21.30 -9.20 -2.61
N GLU A 5 -22.25 -10.03 -3.02
CA GLU A 5 -22.04 -11.47 -3.17
C GLU A 5 -21.05 -11.76 -4.30
N LYS A 6 -21.11 -11.00 -5.41
CA LYS A 6 -20.11 -11.08 -6.48
C LYS A 6 -18.70 -10.71 -6.00
N LEU A 7 -18.56 -9.75 -5.07
CA LEU A 7 -17.27 -9.36 -4.51
C LEU A 7 -16.70 -10.41 -3.55
N LYS A 8 -17.55 -11.18 -2.87
CA LYS A 8 -17.12 -12.34 -2.07
C LYS A 8 -16.62 -13.50 -2.94
N LEU A 9 -17.04 -13.56 -4.21
CA LEU A 9 -16.60 -14.57 -5.18
C LEU A 9 -15.25 -14.23 -5.84
N ILE A 10 -14.75 -12.99 -5.72
CA ILE A 10 -13.43 -12.61 -6.23
C ILE A 10 -12.34 -13.25 -5.36
N ASN A 11 -11.36 -13.89 -5.99
CA ASN A 11 -10.17 -14.34 -5.29
C ASN A 11 -9.21 -13.16 -5.06
N TRP A 12 -9.46 -12.37 -4.02
CA TRP A 12 -8.66 -11.19 -3.67
C TRP A 12 -7.16 -11.50 -3.48
N LYS A 13 -6.81 -12.74 -3.11
CA LYS A 13 -5.41 -13.16 -2.97
C LYS A 13 -4.68 -13.30 -4.30
N GLU A 14 -5.40 -13.54 -5.40
CA GLU A 14 -4.81 -13.62 -6.75
C GLU A 14 -4.58 -12.24 -7.37
N LEU A 15 -5.23 -11.20 -6.84
CA LEU A 15 -5.02 -9.81 -7.26
C LEU A 15 -3.76 -9.19 -6.64
N ILE A 16 -3.18 -9.84 -5.61
CA ILE A 16 -1.90 -9.46 -5.05
C ILE A 16 -0.82 -9.79 -6.08
N VAL A 17 -0.25 -8.74 -6.68
CA VAL A 17 0.70 -8.86 -7.79
C VAL A 17 2.01 -9.51 -7.32
N ASN A 18 2.43 -9.21 -6.09
CA ASN A 18 3.61 -9.80 -5.47
C ASN A 18 3.29 -10.32 -4.07
N LYS A 19 3.53 -11.61 -3.82
CA LYS A 19 3.25 -12.23 -2.52
C LYS A 19 4.20 -11.77 -1.41
N HIS A 20 5.27 -11.03 -1.76
CA HIS A 20 6.28 -10.48 -0.84
C HIS A 20 6.75 -11.50 0.21
N THR A 21 6.87 -12.77 -0.19
CA THR A 21 7.19 -13.90 0.70
C THR A 21 8.55 -13.72 1.39
N TRP A 22 9.40 -12.87 0.82
CA TRP A 22 10.66 -12.47 1.41
C TRP A 22 10.49 -11.82 2.79
N ILE A 23 9.36 -11.14 3.09
CA ILE A 23 9.13 -10.50 4.40
C ILE A 23 9.28 -11.49 5.55
N GLU A 24 8.73 -12.70 5.42
CA GLU A 24 8.81 -13.74 6.45
C GLU A 24 10.24 -14.25 6.67
N SER A 25 11.08 -14.18 5.62
CA SER A 25 12.48 -14.63 5.64
C SER A 25 13.50 -13.53 5.96
N ARG A 26 13.14 -12.25 5.75
CA ARG A 26 14.06 -11.11 5.79
C ARG A 26 13.75 -10.11 6.90
N LEU A 27 12.55 -10.13 7.49
CA LEU A 27 12.20 -9.29 8.63
C LEU A 27 11.95 -10.16 9.87
N VAL A 28 12.39 -9.66 11.02
CA VAL A 28 12.06 -10.26 12.31
C VAL A 28 10.66 -9.79 12.71
N ASN A 29 9.72 -10.73 12.75
CA ASN A 29 8.36 -10.49 13.21
C ASN A 29 8.32 -10.57 14.74
N HIS A 30 7.81 -9.51 15.37
CA HIS A 30 7.59 -9.47 16.82
C HIS A 30 6.16 -9.89 17.16
N PRO A 31 5.91 -10.42 18.37
CA PRO A 31 4.57 -10.77 18.80
C PRO A 31 3.59 -9.59 18.62
N SER A 32 2.49 -9.84 17.93
CA SER A 32 1.46 -8.82 17.77
C SER A 32 0.73 -8.59 19.09
N ASP A 33 0.52 -7.33 19.44
CA ASP A 33 -0.29 -6.96 20.60
C ASP A 33 -1.60 -6.34 20.15
N THR A 34 -2.68 -6.58 20.90
CA THR A 34 -3.99 -6.00 20.62
C THR A 34 -4.54 -5.41 21.91
N HIS A 35 -4.69 -4.09 21.91
CA HIS A 35 -5.28 -3.37 23.03
C HIS A 35 -6.44 -2.50 22.54
N ALA A 36 -7.63 -2.75 23.09
CA ALA A 36 -8.88 -2.14 22.65
C ALA A 36 -9.12 -2.31 21.13
N LYS A 37 -9.10 -1.21 20.36
CA LYS A 37 -9.29 -1.22 18.89
C LYS A 37 -7.98 -1.12 18.11
N ILE A 38 -6.84 -1.14 18.80
CA ILE A 38 -5.51 -0.99 18.20
C ILE A 38 -4.85 -2.36 18.13
N VAL A 39 -4.37 -2.71 16.94
CA VAL A 39 -3.57 -3.92 16.71
C VAL A 39 -2.19 -3.45 16.27
N SER A 40 -1.18 -3.79 17.06
CA SER A 40 0.21 -3.48 16.76
C SER A 40 0.89 -4.69 16.14
N ARG A 41 1.57 -4.48 15.02
CA ARG A 41 2.44 -5.46 14.37
C ARG A 41 3.78 -4.78 14.11
N ILE A 42 4.85 -5.34 14.66
CA ILE A 42 6.18 -4.74 14.61
C ILE A 42 7.10 -5.68 13.85
N PHE A 43 7.80 -5.13 12.87
CA PHE A 43 8.80 -5.83 12.07
C PHE A 43 10.11 -5.05 12.14
N THR A 44 11.21 -5.75 12.35
CA THR A 44 12.54 -5.15 12.39
C THR A 44 13.49 -5.82 11.42
N ILE A 45 14.42 -5.04 10.87
CA ILE A 45 15.52 -5.57 10.06
C ILE A 45 16.44 -6.39 10.98
N PRO A 46 16.87 -7.60 10.58
CA PRO A 46 17.78 -8.43 11.37
C PRO A 46 19.15 -7.76 11.56
N PHE A 47 19.83 -8.17 12.63
CA PHE A 47 21.19 -7.74 12.95
C PHE A 47 22.16 -8.92 12.80
N SER A 48 23.33 -8.64 12.24
CA SER A 48 24.50 -9.52 12.25
C SER A 48 25.55 -8.90 13.17
N GLY A 49 25.60 -9.39 14.42
CA GLY A 49 26.40 -8.77 15.47
C GLY A 49 25.92 -7.34 15.77
N VAL A 50 26.72 -6.34 15.41
CA VAL A 50 26.40 -4.90 15.60
C VAL A 50 25.94 -4.20 14.31
N ILE A 51 25.90 -4.92 13.18
CA ILE A 51 25.54 -4.37 11.87
C ILE A 51 24.08 -4.70 11.58
N GLN A 52 23.32 -3.70 11.16
CA GLN A 52 21.95 -3.88 10.67
C GLN A 52 21.97 -4.29 9.19
N GLU A 53 21.43 -5.46 8.88
CA GLU A 53 21.48 -6.09 7.55
C GLU A 53 20.38 -5.53 6.61
N HIS A 54 20.50 -4.25 6.26
CA HIS A 54 19.50 -3.53 5.45
C HIS A 54 19.58 -3.83 3.96
N HIS A 55 20.69 -4.41 3.46
CA HIS A 55 20.91 -4.63 2.03
C HIS A 55 19.80 -5.48 1.40
N HIS A 56 19.43 -6.60 2.03
CA HIS A 56 18.37 -7.48 1.53
C HIS A 56 16.99 -6.82 1.51
N LEU A 57 16.71 -5.92 2.45
CA LEU A 57 15.48 -5.14 2.42
C LEU A 57 15.47 -4.22 1.20
N VAL A 58 16.58 -3.53 0.94
CA VAL A 58 16.71 -2.61 -0.20
C VAL A 58 16.57 -3.35 -1.53
N GLU A 59 17.21 -4.51 -1.69
CA GLU A 59 17.07 -5.36 -2.88
C GLU A 59 15.60 -5.79 -3.08
N SER A 60 14.97 -6.30 -2.02
CA SER A 60 13.58 -6.77 -2.11
C SER A 60 12.59 -5.63 -2.40
N MET A 61 12.86 -4.44 -1.87
CA MET A 61 12.10 -3.23 -2.23
C MET A 61 12.32 -2.87 -3.70
N ALA A 62 13.55 -2.93 -4.20
CA ALA A 62 13.87 -2.62 -5.60
C ALA A 62 13.16 -3.57 -6.58
N ASP A 63 13.07 -4.85 -6.24
CA ASP A 63 12.32 -5.85 -7.03
C ASP A 63 10.81 -5.57 -7.02
N ALA A 64 10.28 -4.97 -5.95
CA ALA A 64 8.86 -4.63 -5.82
C ALA A 64 8.47 -3.32 -6.55
N ILE A 65 9.43 -2.47 -6.93
CA ILE A 65 9.16 -1.15 -7.53
C ILE A 65 8.39 -1.28 -8.86
N GLU A 66 8.68 -2.28 -9.70
CA GLU A 66 7.96 -2.43 -10.96
C GLU A 66 6.47 -2.76 -10.78
N HIS A 67 6.15 -3.56 -9.76
CA HIS A 67 4.78 -3.94 -9.41
C HIS A 67 4.03 -2.83 -8.67
N TYR A 68 4.76 -1.94 -8.00
CA TYR A 68 4.20 -0.73 -7.40
C TYR A 68 3.83 0.31 -8.46
N VAL A 69 4.67 0.48 -9.49
CA VAL A 69 4.50 1.56 -10.49
C VAL A 69 3.56 1.14 -11.64
N PHE A 70 3.56 -0.14 -12.01
CA PHE A 70 2.83 -0.62 -13.18
C PHE A 70 1.86 -1.73 -12.82
N ASP A 71 0.68 -1.70 -13.46
CA ASP A 71 -0.27 -2.81 -13.41
C ASP A 71 0.23 -4.03 -14.19
N LYS A 72 -0.44 -5.17 -13.95
CA LYS A 72 -0.06 -6.44 -14.57
C LYS A 72 -0.10 -6.39 -16.10
N GLU A 73 -1.11 -5.74 -16.68
CA GLU A 73 -1.24 -5.64 -18.14
C GLU A 73 -0.10 -4.83 -18.77
N THR A 74 0.29 -3.73 -18.14
CA THR A 74 1.39 -2.88 -18.59
C THR A 74 2.71 -3.63 -18.48
N LEU A 75 2.93 -4.36 -17.39
CA LEU A 75 4.11 -5.22 -17.23
C LEU A 75 4.18 -6.31 -18.31
N ASP A 76 3.05 -6.96 -18.62
CA ASP A 76 2.99 -8.00 -19.65
C ASP A 76 3.24 -7.42 -21.06
N LYS A 77 2.68 -6.23 -21.37
CA LYS A 77 2.94 -5.50 -22.61
C LYS A 77 4.42 -5.11 -22.73
N MET A 78 5.01 -4.55 -21.67
CA MET A 78 6.43 -4.18 -21.64
C MET A 78 7.33 -5.39 -21.88
N LYS A 79 7.02 -6.53 -21.25
CA LYS A 79 7.75 -7.79 -21.45
C LYS A 79 7.63 -8.28 -22.90
N ALA A 80 6.44 -8.20 -23.49
CA ALA A 80 6.22 -8.56 -24.89
C ALA A 80 7.00 -7.66 -25.88
N GLU A 81 7.16 -6.39 -25.55
CA GLU A 81 7.94 -5.41 -26.33
C GLU A 81 9.46 -5.45 -26.04
N GLY A 82 9.93 -6.31 -25.15
CA GLY A 82 11.35 -6.41 -24.76
C GLY A 82 11.84 -5.22 -23.91
N VAL A 83 10.92 -4.46 -23.32
CA VAL A 83 11.23 -3.32 -22.45
C VAL A 83 11.43 -3.81 -21.02
N VAL A 84 12.55 -3.43 -20.39
CA VAL A 84 12.84 -3.75 -18.98
C VAL A 84 12.05 -2.81 -18.06
N PRO A 85 11.03 -3.28 -17.31
CA PRO A 85 10.15 -2.41 -16.53
C PRO A 85 10.88 -1.69 -15.39
N PHE A 86 11.79 -2.40 -14.72
CA PHE A 86 12.64 -1.86 -13.65
C PHE A 86 13.27 -0.51 -14.00
N ARG A 87 13.78 -0.30 -15.22
CA ARG A 87 14.42 0.97 -15.59
C ARG A 87 13.45 2.15 -15.58
N LYS A 88 12.23 1.95 -16.08
CA LYS A 88 11.20 3.00 -16.08
C LYS A 88 10.64 3.22 -14.67
N ALA A 89 10.48 2.15 -13.91
CA ALA A 89 10.02 2.22 -12.53
C ALA A 89 11.07 2.92 -11.65
N ALA A 90 12.37 2.63 -11.82
CA ALA A 90 13.44 3.31 -11.11
C ALA A 90 13.51 4.81 -11.42
N GLN A 91 13.23 5.23 -12.67
CA GLN A 91 13.13 6.66 -13.01
C GLN A 91 12.02 7.38 -12.23
N PHE A 92 10.90 6.70 -11.97
CA PHE A 92 9.81 7.25 -11.14
C PHE A 92 10.27 7.60 -9.71
N PHE A 93 11.25 6.87 -9.18
CA PHE A 93 11.88 7.11 -7.88
C PHE A 93 13.18 7.94 -7.97
N GLY A 94 13.86 7.98 -9.11
CA GLY A 94 15.18 8.60 -9.29
C GLY A 94 15.19 10.12 -9.15
N ASP A 95 14.12 10.80 -9.58
CA ASP A 95 14.00 12.27 -9.45
C ASP A 95 13.39 12.71 -8.10
N THR A 96 13.27 11.78 -7.16
CA THR A 96 12.49 11.96 -5.94
C THR A 96 13.42 12.29 -4.78
N ASN A 97 13.15 13.38 -4.06
CA ASN A 97 13.83 13.63 -2.80
C ASN A 97 13.22 12.72 -1.71
N PRO A 98 13.97 11.73 -1.17
CA PRO A 98 13.44 10.75 -0.23
C PRO A 98 12.87 11.38 1.05
N VAL A 99 13.28 12.60 1.37
CA VAL A 99 12.83 13.35 2.55
C VAL A 99 11.55 14.15 2.28
N LYS A 100 11.28 14.55 1.03
CA LYS A 100 10.16 15.43 0.70
C LYS A 100 8.98 14.73 0.05
N ASP A 101 9.24 13.70 -0.76
CA ASP A 101 8.21 13.16 -1.64
C ASP A 101 7.51 11.91 -1.09
N GLY A 102 8.02 11.32 0.01
CA GLY A 102 7.34 10.23 0.72
C GLY A 102 7.23 8.89 -0.03
N LYS A 103 7.59 8.82 -1.33
CA LYS A 103 7.37 7.65 -2.20
C LYS A 103 7.94 6.34 -1.66
N TYR A 104 9.09 6.36 -1.00
CA TYR A 104 9.66 5.15 -0.39
C TYR A 104 8.84 4.66 0.81
N GLY A 105 8.19 5.58 1.53
CA GLY A 105 7.24 5.26 2.59
C GLY A 105 5.95 4.66 2.01
N GLU A 106 5.44 5.24 0.91
CA GLU A 106 4.29 4.70 0.19
C GLU A 106 4.59 3.28 -0.34
N LEU A 107 5.79 3.04 -0.90
CA LEU A 107 6.25 1.73 -1.35
C LEU A 107 6.31 0.71 -0.19
N LEU A 108 6.87 1.10 0.96
CA LEU A 108 6.90 0.24 2.14
C LEU A 108 5.49 -0.07 2.65
N LEU A 109 4.60 0.93 2.68
CA LEU A 109 3.21 0.75 3.07
C LEU A 109 2.50 -0.24 2.14
N TYR A 110 2.72 -0.12 0.83
CA TYR A 110 2.21 -1.05 -0.18
C TYR A 110 2.68 -2.49 0.09
N ILE A 111 4.00 -2.69 0.16
CA ILE A 111 4.63 -4.00 0.38
C ILE A 111 4.10 -4.64 1.67
N LEU A 112 4.11 -3.91 2.78
CA LEU A 112 3.70 -4.42 4.09
C LEU A 112 2.20 -4.76 4.09
N SER A 113 1.35 -3.92 3.50
CA SER A 113 -0.10 -4.16 3.47
C SER A 113 -0.46 -5.40 2.66
N GLU A 114 0.16 -5.59 1.49
CA GLU A 114 -0.08 -6.80 0.69
C GLU A 114 0.46 -8.06 1.37
N ALA A 115 1.67 -8.00 1.93
CA ALA A 115 2.30 -9.16 2.56
C ALA A 115 1.58 -9.59 3.85
N ILE A 116 1.25 -8.63 4.71
CA ILE A 116 0.82 -8.88 6.09
C ILE A 116 -0.70 -8.83 6.25
N LEU A 117 -1.39 -8.01 5.46
CA LEU A 117 -2.85 -7.87 5.49
C LEU A 117 -3.53 -8.62 4.34
N SER A 118 -2.76 -9.13 3.38
CA SER A 118 -3.28 -9.84 2.20
C SER A 118 -4.38 -9.06 1.48
N THR A 119 -4.24 -7.74 1.46
CA THR A 119 -5.21 -6.83 0.85
C THR A 119 -4.51 -6.06 -0.27
N PRO A 120 -4.94 -6.24 -1.53
CA PRO A 120 -4.31 -5.58 -2.68
C PRO A 120 -4.55 -4.06 -2.63
N MET A 121 -3.57 -3.32 -3.12
CA MET A 121 -3.69 -1.87 -3.27
C MET A 121 -4.51 -1.54 -4.52
N VAL A 122 -5.45 -0.60 -4.38
CA VAL A 122 -6.37 -0.18 -5.45
C VAL A 122 -6.00 1.19 -5.99
N SER A 123 -5.49 2.08 -5.14
CA SER A 123 -5.06 3.40 -5.57
C SER A 123 -3.99 3.94 -4.64
N HIS A 124 -3.04 4.68 -5.22
CA HIS A 124 -2.00 5.41 -4.49
C HIS A 124 -2.56 6.65 -3.78
N LYS A 125 -3.68 7.23 -4.24
CA LYS A 125 -4.38 8.39 -3.64
C LYS A 125 -5.87 8.32 -3.96
N ILE A 126 -6.76 8.60 -3.01
CA ILE A 126 -8.18 8.82 -3.34
C ILE A 126 -8.28 10.21 -3.97
N THR A 127 -8.23 10.26 -5.30
CA THR A 127 -8.69 11.43 -6.03
C THR A 127 -10.22 11.41 -6.02
N SER A 128 -10.83 12.49 -5.51
CA SER A 128 -12.27 12.64 -5.65
C SER A 128 -12.61 12.67 -7.14
N LEU A 129 -13.29 11.63 -7.64
CA LEU A 129 -13.70 11.53 -9.04
C LEU A 129 -14.85 12.50 -9.38
N SER A 130 -15.21 13.43 -8.48
CA SER A 130 -16.20 14.48 -8.73
C SER A 130 -15.59 15.79 -9.26
N ASN A 131 -14.30 16.05 -9.01
CA ASN A 131 -13.57 17.19 -9.57
C ASN A 131 -12.09 16.82 -9.72
N LEU A 132 -11.61 16.66 -10.96
CA LEU A 132 -10.20 16.43 -11.28
C LEU A 132 -9.24 17.50 -10.71
N ASN A 133 -9.76 18.65 -10.30
CA ASN A 133 -9.02 19.76 -9.69
C ASN A 133 -8.99 19.76 -8.15
N ASP A 134 -9.74 18.89 -7.49
CA ASP A 134 -9.81 18.85 -6.02
C ASP A 134 -9.15 17.55 -5.53
N GLN A 135 -7.82 17.54 -5.57
CA GLN A 135 -7.03 16.52 -4.86
C GLN A 135 -7.21 16.73 -3.36
N VAL A 136 -8.28 16.19 -2.81
CA VAL A 136 -8.31 15.88 -1.39
C VAL A 136 -7.16 14.89 -1.17
N LYS A 137 -6.18 15.28 -0.35
CA LYS A 137 -5.05 14.44 0.03
C LYS A 137 -5.57 13.31 0.94
N GLY A 138 -6.27 12.34 0.35
CA GLY A 138 -6.58 11.07 0.97
C GLY A 138 -5.30 10.25 1.14
N GLY A 139 -5.30 9.34 2.12
CA GLY A 139 -4.09 8.68 2.62
C GLY A 139 -3.19 8.06 1.55
N ASP A 140 -1.94 7.83 1.92
CA ASP A 140 -0.85 7.38 1.05
C ASP A 140 -1.11 6.06 0.30
N GLY A 141 -2.13 5.28 0.70
CA GLY A 141 -2.60 4.13 -0.07
C GLY A 141 -3.99 3.66 0.35
N VAL A 142 -4.77 3.16 -0.62
CA VAL A 142 -6.07 2.53 -0.39
C VAL A 142 -6.00 1.07 -0.77
N PHE A 143 -6.42 0.21 0.15
CA PHE A 143 -6.43 -1.23 -0.04
C PHE A 143 -7.85 -1.75 0.07
N PHE A 144 -8.20 -2.70 -0.80
CA PHE A 144 -9.53 -3.29 -0.80
C PHE A 144 -9.43 -4.80 -0.96
N GLY A 145 -10.11 -5.54 -0.10
CA GLY A 145 -10.07 -6.99 -0.14
C GLY A 145 -10.71 -7.62 1.08
N VAL A 146 -10.40 -8.89 1.32
CA VAL A 146 -10.92 -9.61 2.49
C VAL A 146 -9.90 -9.55 3.61
N TYR A 147 -10.27 -8.91 4.72
CA TYR A 147 -9.48 -8.86 5.94
C TYR A 147 -10.31 -9.41 7.11
N ARG A 148 -9.76 -10.40 7.83
CA ARG A 148 -10.46 -11.12 8.92
C ARG A 148 -11.86 -11.61 8.50
N ASP A 149 -11.92 -12.29 7.36
CA ASP A 149 -13.15 -12.85 6.76
C ASP A 149 -14.24 -11.83 6.38
N ASN A 150 -13.92 -10.54 6.43
CA ASN A 150 -14.82 -9.45 6.06
C ASN A 150 -14.27 -8.68 4.87
N LEU A 151 -15.14 -8.40 3.91
CA LEU A 151 -14.82 -7.46 2.84
C LEU A 151 -14.57 -6.08 3.48
N SER A 152 -13.33 -5.60 3.34
CA SER A 152 -12.79 -4.48 4.10
C SER A 152 -12.08 -3.50 3.17
N ILE A 153 -12.20 -2.23 3.51
CA ILE A 153 -11.46 -1.13 2.91
C ILE A 153 -10.47 -0.65 3.96
N LEU A 154 -9.19 -0.64 3.61
CA LEU A 154 -8.13 -0.17 4.49
C LEU A 154 -7.55 1.12 3.91
N ILE A 155 -7.38 2.11 4.77
CA ILE A 155 -6.70 3.35 4.46
C ILE A 155 -5.34 3.29 5.14
N GLY A 156 -4.28 3.34 4.34
CA GLY A 156 -2.91 3.35 4.81
C GLY A 156 -2.32 4.76 4.78
N GLU A 157 -1.47 5.04 5.76
CA GLU A 157 -0.71 6.28 5.85
C GLU A 157 0.74 5.94 6.18
N SER A 158 1.69 6.59 5.51
CA SER A 158 3.12 6.41 5.69
C SER A 158 3.80 7.74 6.06
N LYS A 159 4.81 7.69 6.93
CA LYS A 159 5.54 8.88 7.37
C LYS A 159 7.01 8.55 7.55
N ILE A 160 7.87 9.26 6.82
CA ILE A 160 9.33 9.22 7.00
C ILE A 160 9.71 10.44 7.84
N TYR A 161 10.01 10.23 9.12
CA TYR A 161 10.28 11.30 10.09
C TYR A 161 11.55 10.99 10.90
N LYS A 162 12.13 12.04 11.49
CA LYS A 162 13.30 11.91 12.37
C LYS A 162 12.99 11.20 13.69
N SER A 163 11.74 11.25 14.16
CA SER A 163 11.30 10.63 15.41
C SER A 163 10.04 9.80 15.19
N PHE A 164 9.94 8.68 15.90
CA PHE A 164 8.78 7.79 15.84
C PHE A 164 7.50 8.50 16.29
N SER A 165 7.53 9.21 17.43
CA SER A 165 6.35 9.90 17.95
C SER A 165 5.82 10.95 16.98
N GLY A 166 6.70 11.72 16.33
CA GLY A 166 6.30 12.71 15.32
C GLY A 166 5.73 12.07 14.05
N ALA A 167 6.26 10.92 13.64
CA ALA A 167 5.71 10.14 12.55
C ALA A 167 4.27 9.67 12.87
N LEU A 168 4.08 9.16 14.09
CA LEU A 168 2.83 8.59 14.55
C LEU A 168 1.74 9.67 14.69
N GLU A 169 2.06 10.80 15.31
CA GLU A 169 1.15 11.95 15.44
C GLU A 169 0.73 12.47 14.06
N SER A 170 1.69 12.68 13.15
CA SER A 170 1.39 13.14 11.79
C SER A 170 0.54 12.15 10.98
N ALA A 171 0.76 10.84 11.17
CA ALA A 171 -0.06 9.81 10.53
C ALA A 171 -1.49 9.84 11.04
N PHE A 172 -1.69 9.91 12.37
CA PHE A 172 -3.02 10.00 12.96
C PHE A 172 -3.76 11.28 12.58
N ASP A 173 -3.08 12.42 12.54
CA ASP A 173 -3.68 13.68 12.07
C ASP A 173 -4.16 13.58 10.62
N SER A 174 -3.43 12.85 9.78
CA SER A 174 -3.78 12.65 8.37
C SER A 174 -4.99 11.73 8.22
N LEU A 175 -5.05 10.65 9.01
CA LEU A 175 -6.20 9.75 9.08
C LEU A 175 -7.45 10.44 9.69
N ASP A 176 -7.27 11.30 10.69
CA ASP A 176 -8.36 12.07 11.30
C ASP A 176 -8.94 13.09 10.30
N ARG A 177 -8.08 13.83 9.58
CA ARG A 177 -8.53 14.70 8.48
C ARG A 177 -9.30 13.92 7.42
N PHE A 178 -8.79 12.76 7.01
CA PHE A 178 -9.48 11.89 6.07
C PHE A 178 -10.87 11.50 6.59
N THR A 179 -10.95 11.01 7.83
CA THR A 179 -12.22 10.58 8.43
C THR A 179 -13.23 11.72 8.57
N LYS A 180 -12.77 12.94 8.83
CA LYS A 180 -13.62 14.14 8.92
C LYS A 180 -14.08 14.66 7.56
N SER A 181 -13.22 14.60 6.55
CA SER A 181 -13.52 15.07 5.20
C SER A 181 -14.45 14.11 4.43
N TYR A 182 -14.43 12.82 4.76
CA TYR A 182 -15.24 11.82 4.09
C TYR A 182 -16.43 11.39 4.95
N THR A 183 -17.61 11.95 4.68
CA THR A 183 -18.88 11.39 5.19
C THR A 183 -19.01 9.95 4.67
N SER A 184 -19.45 9.00 5.50
CA SER A 184 -19.50 7.56 5.17
C SER A 184 -20.20 7.25 3.83
N GLY A 185 -21.13 8.10 3.39
CA GLY A 185 -21.80 7.98 2.09
C GLY A 185 -20.96 8.40 0.86
N ALA A 186 -20.10 9.42 0.98
CA ALA A 186 -19.23 9.87 -0.11
C ALA A 186 -18.08 8.89 -0.36
N LEU A 187 -17.50 8.36 0.73
CA LEU A 187 -16.49 7.32 0.67
C LEU A 187 -17.02 6.06 -0.03
N GLY A 188 -18.23 5.63 0.28
CA GLY A 188 -18.86 4.48 -0.36
C GLY A 188 -19.07 4.66 -1.88
N HIS A 189 -19.36 5.88 -2.35
CA HIS A 189 -19.54 6.17 -3.76
C HIS A 189 -18.21 6.23 -4.53
N GLU A 190 -17.18 6.86 -3.97
CA GLU A 190 -15.87 6.93 -4.62
C GLU A 190 -15.17 5.57 -4.66
N LEU A 191 -15.32 4.75 -3.61
CA LEU A 191 -14.84 3.38 -3.62
C LEU A 191 -15.64 2.47 -4.55
N PHE A 192 -16.92 2.76 -4.77
CA PHE A 192 -17.70 2.11 -5.84
C PHE A 192 -17.14 2.46 -7.23
N MET A 193 -16.65 3.68 -7.44
CA MET A 193 -16.01 4.07 -8.70
C MET A 193 -14.62 3.45 -8.87
N ALA A 194 -13.80 3.42 -7.82
CA ALA A 194 -12.52 2.72 -7.82
C ALA A 194 -12.69 1.21 -8.13
N ARG A 195 -13.76 0.60 -7.61
CA ARG A 195 -14.17 -0.78 -7.92
C ARG A 195 -14.40 -1.02 -9.42
N THR A 196 -15.04 -0.10 -10.14
CA THR A 196 -15.31 -0.27 -11.58
C THR A 196 -14.03 -0.35 -12.42
N ASN A 197 -12.96 0.29 -11.96
CA ASN A 197 -11.67 0.29 -12.66
C ASN A 197 -10.84 -0.98 -12.40
N ILE A 198 -11.09 -1.74 -11.32
CA ILE A 198 -10.40 -3.01 -11.02
C ILE A 198 -11.00 -4.17 -11.84
N SER A 199 -12.27 -4.05 -12.24
CA SER A 199 -13.04 -5.12 -12.88
C SER A 199 -13.09 -5.07 -14.41
N ASN A 200 -12.29 -4.22 -15.05
CA ASN A 200 -12.11 -4.18 -16.50
C ASN A 200 -10.71 -4.64 -16.88
#